data_AF-A0A954L8J2-F1
#
_entry.id   AF-A0A954L8J2-F1
#
_cell.length_a   1.000
_cell.length_b   1.000
_cell.length_c   1.000
_cell.angle_alpha   90.00
_cell.angle_beta   90.00
_cell.angle_gamma   90.00
#
_symmetry.space_group_name_H-M   'P 1'
#
loop_
_entity.id
_entity.type
_entity.pdbx_description
1 polymer ?
#
loop_
_entity_poly.entity_id
_entity_poly.type
_entity_poly.pdbx_seq_one_letter_code
_entity_poly.pdbx_strand_id
1 'polypeptide(L)'
;MNGRSLVDRRTLLKGAGVALALPFMESRSRAADNKQPKPPVRLGFMYMPHGVIMDQFWPESPEAFRESPPPAIEALRPILDQCLMM
;
A
#
# COMPACT_ATOMS: atom_id res chain seq x y z
N MET A 1 -27.39 38.18 4.13
CA MET A 1 -26.13 37.66 4.71
C MET A 1 -25.13 37.48 3.58
N ASN A 2 -24.28 38.49 3.31
CA ASN A 2 -23.36 38.45 2.17
C ASN A 2 -22.03 37.81 2.60
N GLY A 3 -21.81 36.55 2.23
CA GLY A 3 -20.54 35.85 2.43
C GLY A 3 -19.46 36.48 1.58
N ARG A 4 -18.52 37.20 2.19
CA ARG A 4 -17.30 37.65 1.51
C ARG A 4 -16.43 36.44 1.24
N SER A 5 -16.31 36.06 -0.03
CA SER A 5 -15.30 35.10 -0.50
C SER A 5 -13.92 35.50 0.01
N LEU A 6 -13.17 34.55 0.57
CA LEU A 6 -11.78 34.75 1.03
C LEU A 6 -10.82 35.03 -0.14
N VAL A 7 -11.26 34.81 -1.38
CA VAL A 7 -10.45 34.97 -2.59
C VAL A 7 -11.08 36.02 -3.49
N ASP A 8 -10.28 37.03 -3.85
CA ASP A 8 -10.65 38.07 -4.81
C ASP A 8 -10.85 37.47 -6.22
N ARG A 9 -11.89 37.93 -6.92
CA ARG A 9 -12.25 37.43 -8.27
C ARG A 9 -11.09 37.56 -9.25
N ARG A 10 -10.30 38.64 -9.12
CA ARG A 10 -9.12 38.88 -9.95
C ARG A 10 -8.01 37.87 -9.68
N THR A 11 -7.82 37.47 -8.42
CA THR A 11 -6.85 36.45 -8.01
C THR A 11 -7.25 35.08 -8.56
N LEU A 12 -8.54 34.75 -8.50
CA LEU A 12 -9.08 33.51 -9.08
C LEU A 12 -8.83 33.43 -10.59
N LEU A 13 -9.14 34.49 -11.34
CA LEU A 13 -8.96 34.52 -12.80
C LEU A 13 -7.48 34.46 -13.22
N LYS A 14 -6.57 35.06 -12.44
CA LYS A 14 -5.12 34.97 -12.70
C LYS A 14 -4.57 33.56 -12.47
N GLY A 15 -5.11 32.81 -11.50
CA GLY A 15 -4.71 31.43 -11.21
C GLY A 15 -5.34 30.39 -12.15
N ALA A 16 -6.52 30.68 -12.72
CA ALA A 16 -7.27 29.75 -13.56
C ALA A 16 -6.52 29.32 -14.82
N GLY A 17 -5.81 30.24 -15.48
CA GLY A 17 -5.03 29.92 -16.69
C GLY A 17 -3.89 28.93 -16.42
N VAL A 18 -3.23 29.04 -15.26
CA VAL A 18 -2.16 28.12 -14.83
C VAL A 18 -2.74 26.76 -14.44
N ALA A 19 -3.91 26.74 -13.79
CA ALA A 19 -4.59 25.50 -13.41
C ALA A 19 -5.07 24.68 -14.63
N LEU A 20 -5.40 25.34 -15.74
CA LEU A 20 -5.77 24.68 -17.01
C LEU A 20 -4.54 24.26 -17.84
N ALA A 21 -3.41 24.95 -17.69
CA ALA A 21 -2.18 24.65 -18.42
C ALA A 21 -1.38 23.49 -17.78
N LEU A 22 -1.54 23.28 -16.47
CA LEU A 22 -0.98 22.13 -15.78
C LEU A 22 -1.86 20.90 -16.00
N PRO A 23 -1.29 19.69 -16.19
CA PRO A 23 -2.05 18.45 -16.15
C PRO A 23 -2.87 18.44 -14.87
N PHE A 24 -4.20 18.22 -15.00
CA PHE A 24 -5.06 18.03 -13.85
C PHE A 24 -4.39 16.97 -12.98
N MET A 25 -4.03 17.36 -11.75
CA MET A 25 -3.37 16.47 -10.82
C MET A 25 -4.38 15.44 -10.32
N GLU A 26 -4.85 14.55 -11.20
CA GLU A 26 -5.79 13.48 -10.90
C GLU A 26 -5.22 12.54 -9.83
N SER A 27 -3.89 12.49 -9.67
CA SER A 27 -3.21 11.82 -8.56
C SER A 27 -3.53 12.43 -7.19
N ARG A 28 -4.02 13.67 -7.15
CA ARG A 28 -4.41 14.42 -5.95
C ARG A 28 -5.89 14.32 -5.62
N SER A 29 -6.68 13.60 -6.42
CA SER A 29 -8.15 13.49 -6.31
C SER A 29 -8.65 12.77 -5.05
N ARG A 30 -7.77 12.29 -4.16
CA ARG A 30 -8.17 11.56 -2.93
C ARG A 30 -7.93 12.31 -1.62
N ALA A 31 -7.98 13.64 -1.63
CA ALA A 31 -7.85 14.45 -0.41
C ALA A 31 -9.18 15.00 0.14
N ALA A 32 -10.34 14.60 -0.42
CA ALA A 32 -11.65 15.09 0.03
C ALA A 32 -12.41 14.10 0.92
N ASP A 33 -11.96 12.85 1.03
CA ASP A 33 -12.60 11.87 1.90
C ASP A 33 -11.79 11.79 3.20
N ASN A 34 -12.38 12.24 4.32
CA ASN A 34 -11.80 12.13 5.67
C ASN A 34 -11.68 10.67 6.15
N LYS A 35 -12.06 9.70 5.31
CA LYS A 35 -11.86 8.28 5.55
C LYS A 35 -10.43 7.93 5.17
N GLN A 36 -9.66 7.40 6.13
CA GLN A 36 -8.40 6.76 5.79
C GLN A 36 -8.66 5.65 4.77
N PRO A 37 -8.11 5.74 3.54
CA PRO A 37 -8.36 4.73 2.53
C PRO A 37 -7.77 3.41 3.01
N LYS A 38 -8.60 2.37 3.14
CA LYS A 38 -8.11 1.01 3.40
C LYS A 38 -7.13 0.64 2.28
N PRO A 39 -5.89 0.24 2.59
CA PRO A 39 -4.96 -0.18 1.55
C PRO A 39 -5.55 -1.36 0.77
N PRO A 40 -5.36 -1.41 -0.57
CA PRO A 40 -5.86 -2.52 -1.36
C PRO A 40 -5.18 -3.82 -0.94
N VAL A 41 -5.94 -4.92 -0.85
CA VAL A 41 -5.41 -6.26 -0.60
C VAL A 41 -4.60 -6.69 -1.82
N ARG A 42 -3.34 -7.08 -1.62
CA ARG A 42 -2.42 -7.51 -2.68
C ARG A 42 -2.03 -8.97 -2.46
N LEU A 43 -1.95 -9.72 -3.55
CA LEU A 43 -1.46 -11.10 -3.56
C LEU A 43 0.00 -11.11 -4.02
N GLY A 44 0.83 -11.89 -3.33
CA GLY A 44 2.24 -12.09 -3.67
C GLY A 44 2.55 -13.59 -3.76
N PHE A 45 3.38 -13.95 -4.74
CA PHE A 45 3.92 -15.30 -4.89
C PHE A 45 5.43 -15.23 -4.81
N MET A 46 6.04 -16.12 -4.04
CA MET A 46 7.49 -16.22 -3.88
C MET A 46 7.94 -17.61 -4.31
N TYR A 47 8.88 -17.67 -5.24
CA TYR A 47 9.50 -18.89 -5.73
C TYR A 47 11.00 -18.75 -5.60
N MET A 48 11.63 -19.62 -4.80
CA MET A 48 13.08 -19.65 -4.60
C MET A 48 13.64 -21.00 -5.07
N PRO A 49 14.10 -21.10 -6.34
CA PRO A 49 14.73 -22.32 -6.84
C PRO A 49 16.14 -22.53 -6.26
N HIS A 50 16.82 -21.44 -5.94
CA HIS A 50 18.18 -21.41 -5.39
C HIS A 50 18.32 -20.23 -4.42
N GLY A 51 19.38 -20.25 -3.60
CA GLY A 51 19.72 -19.12 -2.71
C GLY A 51 19.08 -19.13 -1.34
N VAL A 52 18.43 -20.23 -0.94
CA VAL A 52 17.98 -20.46 0.43
C VAL A 52 18.61 -21.75 0.97
N ILE A 53 18.95 -21.75 2.26
CA ILE A 53 19.42 -22.93 2.97
C ILE A 53 18.18 -23.78 3.24
N MET A 54 18.04 -24.93 2.56
CA MET A 54 16.83 -25.76 2.59
C MET A 54 16.40 -26.09 4.02
N ASP A 55 17.35 -26.53 4.86
CA ASP A 55 17.12 -26.91 6.26
C ASP A 55 16.65 -25.74 7.15
N GLN A 56 16.89 -24.50 6.74
CA GLN A 56 16.48 -23.30 7.48
C GLN A 56 15.27 -22.60 6.85
N PHE A 57 14.82 -23.06 5.68
CA PHE A 57 13.72 -22.47 4.94
C PHE A 57 12.47 -23.34 4.96
N TRP A 58 12.63 -24.65 4.80
CA TRP A 58 11.52 -25.59 4.82
C TRP A 58 11.27 -26.12 6.23
N PRO A 59 10.00 -26.16 6.67
CA PRO A 59 9.64 -26.82 7.92
C PRO A 59 9.73 -28.35 7.76
N GLU A 60 9.96 -29.06 8.87
CA GLU A 60 10.04 -30.53 8.88
C GLU A 60 8.71 -31.20 8.50
N SER A 61 7.58 -30.55 8.83
CA SER A 61 6.25 -30.98 8.44
C SER A 61 5.36 -29.79 8.06
N PRO A 62 4.30 -30.00 7.25
CA PRO A 62 3.35 -28.94 6.87
C PRO A 62 2.67 -28.27 8.08
N GLU A 63 2.43 -29.01 9.14
CA GLU A 63 1.80 -28.54 10.38
C GLU A 63 2.75 -27.62 11.15
N ALA A 64 4.05 -27.93 11.14
CA ALA A 64 5.09 -27.17 11.82
C ALA A 64 5.31 -25.77 11.24
N PHE A 65 4.89 -25.52 9.99
CA PHE A 65 5.02 -24.21 9.34
C PHE A 65 4.45 -23.06 10.19
N ARG A 66 3.27 -23.28 10.81
CA ARG A 66 2.58 -22.24 11.59
C ARG A 66 3.03 -22.17 13.05
N GLU A 67 3.33 -23.31 13.65
CA GLU A 67 3.68 -23.38 15.07
C GLU A 67 5.14 -23.00 15.32
N SER A 68 6.04 -23.47 14.45
CA SER A 68 7.48 -23.30 14.59
C SER A 68 8.12 -22.95 13.24
N PRO A 69 7.97 -21.69 12.77
CA PRO A 69 8.52 -21.29 11.49
C PRO A 69 10.06 -21.36 11.49
N PRO A 70 10.68 -21.88 10.42
CA PRO A 70 12.11 -21.86 10.24
C PRO A 70 12.74 -20.45 10.32
N PRO A 71 14.02 -20.33 10.67
CA PRO A 71 14.69 -19.02 10.85
C PRO A 71 14.59 -18.10 9.63
N ALA A 72 14.60 -18.67 8.41
CA ALA A 72 14.55 -17.87 7.18
C ALA A 72 13.20 -17.16 6.97
N ILE A 73 12.13 -17.62 7.63
CA ILE A 73 10.76 -17.08 7.51
C ILE A 73 10.23 -16.47 8.82
N GLU A 74 11.08 -16.35 9.84
CA GLU A 74 10.72 -15.75 11.13
C GLU A 74 10.21 -14.31 10.99
N ALA A 75 10.76 -13.53 10.06
CA ALA A 75 10.31 -12.16 9.78
C ALA A 75 8.84 -12.08 9.30
N LEU A 76 8.28 -13.17 8.76
CA LEU A 76 6.89 -13.23 8.30
C LEU A 76 5.89 -13.60 9.40
N ARG A 77 6.34 -13.83 10.63
CA ARG A 77 5.48 -14.22 11.78
C ARG A 77 4.22 -13.37 11.96
N PRO A 78 4.23 -12.02 11.77
CA PRO A 78 3.02 -11.20 11.92
C PRO A 78 1.91 -11.49 10.89
N ILE A 79 2.25 -12.11 9.77
CA ILE A 79 1.32 -12.37 8.65
C ILE A 79 1.27 -13.85 8.26
N LEU A 80 1.87 -14.74 9.05
CA LEU A 80 2.08 -16.14 8.69
C LEU A 80 0.75 -16.90 8.51
N ASP A 81 -0.29 -16.48 9.25
CA ASP A 81 -1.66 -16.99 9.12
C ASP A 81 -2.31 -16.68 7.76
N GLN A 82 -1.79 -15.69 7.03
CA GLN A 82 -2.26 -15.29 5.71
C GLN A 82 -1.42 -15.92 4.58
N CYS A 83 -0.37 -16.68 4.93
CA CYS A 83 0.52 -17.32 3.98
C CYS A 83 0.14 -18.79 3.76
N LEU A 84 0.31 -19.24 2.53
CA LEU A 84 0.26 -20.64 2.15
C LEU A 84 1.62 -21.01 1.55
N MET A 85 2.24 -22.03 2.11
CA MET A 85 3.42 -22.67 1.56
C MET A 85 2.94 -23.94 0.84
N MET A 86 3.33 -24.11 -0.44
CA MET A 86 2.99 -25.26 -1.28
C MET A 86 4.25 -26.00 -1.70
#